data_AF-A0A7R9HR97-F1
#
_entry.id   AF-A0A7R9HR97-F1
#
_cell.length_a   1.000
_cell.length_b   1.000
_cell.length_c   1.000
_cell.angle_alpha   90.00
_cell.angle_beta   90.00
_cell.angle_gamma   90.00
#
_symmetry.space_group_name_H-M   'P 1'
#
loop_
_entity.id
_entity.type
_entity.pdbx_description
1 polymer ?
#
loop_
_entity_poly.entity_id
_entity_poly.type
_entity_poly.pdbx_seq_one_letter_code
_entity_poly.pdbx_strand_id
1 'polypeptide(L)'
;MAGVTLLSNKRTLFCLCSTQAWRPLTATAQLVAAGGDVDEGAGVSGEIIFTQPHPPVGPVIVRGNLTGLSPGQHGMVVHVLGHTREGCDSTGPHYNPYGFRHGAPGEPQRHVGDIGNIRTGPNGVASVDFLDPVISLAGPHSIMGRSLVVHADVDDYGRGGNDESLISGNSGAAVACGVIGCQYSVFRRSQVPVKCIQEVPGASTVSQVPVQCIQEVPGASTVYSGGPRCLYSRGPLCPQERRAQVFLSDPQGMSPVVGSVIFTQTDGGLVTVAGTIQGLRPGRHGFHVHEKGDITGGCADAGGHFNPEKVLGWNVVYWSLRPITKATSSGGRVNNHGAPFDGDRHAGDLGNIEAGPDGVAHIHLTDHVISLTGPHCILGRAVVVHSDEDDLGKGGFSDSLTTGHAGSRLACGVIVDQ
;
A
#
# COMPACT_ATOMS: atom_id res chain seq x y z
N MET A 1 -30.42 -32.72 -5.17
CA MET A 1 -31.19 -32.91 -6.41
C MET A 1 -32.64 -32.55 -6.15
N ALA A 2 -33.15 -31.52 -6.81
CA ALA A 2 -34.57 -31.32 -7.13
C ALA A 2 -34.60 -30.32 -8.29
N GLY A 3 -34.98 -30.79 -9.47
CA GLY A 3 -34.96 -30.01 -10.70
C GLY A 3 -36.33 -29.44 -11.04
N VAL A 4 -36.33 -28.32 -11.76
CA VAL A 4 -37.39 -27.96 -12.72
C VAL A 4 -36.68 -27.42 -13.96
N THR A 5 -36.87 -28.09 -15.09
CA THR A 5 -36.45 -27.65 -16.41
C THR A 5 -37.65 -27.05 -17.11
N LEU A 6 -37.55 -25.82 -17.60
CA LEU A 6 -38.38 -25.32 -18.69
C LEU A 6 -37.50 -24.66 -19.74
N LEU A 7 -37.63 -25.19 -20.95
CA LEU A 7 -36.91 -24.84 -22.18
C LEU A 7 -37.33 -23.44 -22.68
N SER A 8 -36.35 -22.55 -22.82
CA SER A 8 -36.39 -21.54 -23.88
C SER A 8 -34.99 -21.39 -24.46
N ASN A 9 -34.90 -21.38 -25.79
CA ASN A 9 -33.67 -21.28 -26.59
C ASN A 9 -32.96 -19.92 -26.43
N LYS A 10 -32.51 -19.60 -25.22
CA LYS A 10 -31.54 -18.55 -24.97
C LYS A 10 -30.25 -19.23 -24.57
N ARG A 11 -29.22 -19.05 -25.40
CA ARG A 11 -27.84 -19.35 -25.01
C ARG A 11 -27.52 -18.48 -23.80
N THR A 12 -27.74 -19.03 -22.60
CA THR A 12 -27.33 -18.40 -21.36
C THR A 12 -25.81 -18.49 -21.33
N LEU A 13 -25.16 -17.38 -21.65
CA LEU A 13 -23.74 -17.23 -21.39
C LEU A 13 -23.58 -17.16 -19.86
N PHE A 14 -23.10 -18.23 -19.25
CA PHE A 14 -22.66 -18.16 -17.87
C PHE A 14 -21.33 -17.40 -17.88
N CYS A 15 -21.36 -16.11 -17.58
CA CYS A 15 -20.20 -15.47 -16.98
C CYS A 15 -20.02 -16.11 -15.60
N LEU A 16 -19.28 -17.21 -15.56
CA LEU A 16 -18.49 -17.50 -14.38
C LEU A 16 -17.51 -16.33 -14.29
N CYS A 17 -17.88 -15.30 -13.52
CA CYS A 17 -16.85 -14.52 -12.87
C CYS A 17 -16.01 -15.59 -12.20
N SER A 18 -14.81 -15.85 -12.71
CA SER A 18 -13.87 -16.73 -12.05
C SER A 18 -13.96 -16.32 -10.60
N THR A 19 -14.25 -17.25 -9.70
CA THR A 19 -14.05 -17.02 -8.28
C THR A 19 -12.63 -16.51 -8.20
N GLN A 20 -12.45 -15.20 -8.09
CA GLN A 20 -11.16 -14.61 -7.94
C GLN A 20 -10.83 -15.06 -6.54
N ALA A 21 -10.13 -16.20 -6.45
CA ALA A 21 -9.74 -16.81 -5.21
C ALA A 21 -9.17 -15.66 -4.39
N TRP A 22 -9.80 -15.38 -3.24
CA TRP A 22 -9.47 -14.26 -2.38
C TRP A 22 -7.95 -14.15 -2.34
N ARG A 23 -7.40 -13.13 -3.00
CA ARG A 23 -5.96 -12.98 -3.06
C ARG A 23 -5.58 -12.45 -1.70
N PRO A 24 -4.79 -13.20 -0.89
CA PRO A 24 -4.37 -12.68 0.39
C PRO A 24 -3.68 -11.34 0.18
N LEU A 25 -4.02 -10.36 1.00
CA LEU A 25 -3.27 -9.13 1.08
C LEU A 25 -2.17 -9.30 2.12
N THR A 26 -0.98 -8.81 1.79
CA THR A 26 0.15 -8.76 2.70
C THR A 26 0.65 -7.33 2.80
N ALA A 27 0.91 -6.89 4.03
CA ALA A 27 1.49 -5.61 4.34
C ALA A 27 2.69 -5.79 5.26
N THR A 28 3.56 -4.80 5.31
CA THR A 28 4.75 -4.77 6.15
C THR A 28 4.88 -3.41 6.79
N ALA A 29 5.23 -3.38 8.08
CA ALA A 29 5.77 -2.22 8.76
C ALA A 29 7.23 -2.51 9.14
N GLN A 30 8.14 -1.66 8.67
CA GLN A 30 9.53 -1.64 9.10
C GLN A 30 9.64 -0.61 10.23
N LEU A 31 9.81 -1.09 11.47
CA LEU A 31 9.90 -0.21 12.63
C LEU A 31 11.33 0.25 12.83
N VAL A 32 11.47 1.55 13.07
CA VAL A 32 12.71 2.19 13.49
C VAL A 32 12.46 2.94 14.78
N ALA A 33 13.53 3.11 15.56
CA ALA A 33 13.49 3.85 16.82
C ALA A 33 12.99 5.28 16.60
N ALA A 34 12.26 5.81 17.58
CA ALA A 34 11.57 7.11 17.47
C ALA A 34 12.50 8.32 17.27
N GLY A 35 13.81 8.20 17.51
CA GLY A 35 14.80 9.26 17.31
C GLY A 35 14.62 10.42 18.30
N GLY A 36 15.37 10.41 19.40
CA GLY A 36 15.40 11.47 20.42
C GLY A 36 16.47 11.21 21.48
N ASP A 37 16.86 12.23 22.24
CA ASP A 37 17.95 12.25 23.25
C ASP A 37 17.70 11.38 24.51
N VAL A 38 16.85 10.36 24.42
CA VAL A 38 16.50 9.50 25.57
C VAL A 38 16.83 8.04 25.30
N ASP A 39 17.56 7.45 26.24
CA ASP A 39 18.05 6.05 26.24
C ASP A 39 16.92 4.99 26.21
N GLU A 40 15.65 5.38 26.34
CA GLU A 40 14.50 4.46 26.27
C GLU A 40 14.03 4.30 24.81
N GLY A 41 14.54 3.26 24.15
CA GLY A 41 14.20 2.92 22.76
C GLY A 41 15.34 3.10 21.76
N ALA A 42 16.52 3.52 22.20
CA ALA A 42 17.72 3.61 21.38
C ALA A 42 18.04 2.24 20.74
N GLY A 43 17.86 2.14 19.42
CA GLY A 43 18.14 0.93 18.65
C GLY A 43 16.97 -0.04 18.48
N VAL A 44 15.75 0.32 18.88
CA VAL A 44 14.57 -0.49 18.54
C VAL A 44 14.43 -0.57 17.02
N SER A 45 14.37 -1.78 16.50
CA SER A 45 14.12 -2.01 15.07
C SER A 45 13.54 -3.39 14.82
N GLY A 46 12.85 -3.52 13.70
CA GLY A 46 12.40 -4.82 13.22
C GLY A 46 11.30 -4.74 12.17
N GLU A 47 10.75 -5.88 11.83
CA GLU A 47 9.75 -6.02 10.78
C GLU A 47 8.52 -6.73 11.32
N ILE A 48 7.36 -6.14 11.09
CA ILE A 48 6.05 -6.75 11.32
C ILE A 48 5.33 -6.91 9.98
N ILE A 49 4.86 -8.13 9.71
CA ILE A 49 4.13 -8.54 8.52
C ILE A 49 2.68 -8.80 8.91
N PHE A 50 1.77 -8.20 8.15
CA PHE A 50 0.34 -8.38 8.26
C PHE A 50 -0.12 -9.23 7.07
N THR A 51 -0.93 -10.27 7.31
CA THR A 51 -1.53 -11.07 6.24
C THR A 51 -3.03 -11.19 6.47
N GLN A 52 -3.84 -10.72 5.51
CA GLN A 52 -5.29 -10.92 5.50
C GLN A 52 -5.63 -11.97 4.43
N PRO A 53 -5.98 -13.22 4.80
CA PRO A 53 -6.24 -14.28 3.82
C PRO A 53 -7.50 -14.07 2.96
N HIS A 54 -8.51 -13.36 3.48
CA HIS A 54 -9.83 -13.24 2.84
C HIS A 54 -10.34 -11.78 2.71
N PRO A 55 -9.53 -10.83 2.20
CA PRO A 55 -9.85 -9.40 2.19
C PRO A 55 -11.12 -9.09 1.36
N PRO A 56 -11.95 -8.10 1.74
CA PRO A 56 -11.77 -7.20 2.88
C PRO A 56 -12.20 -7.82 4.22
N VAL A 57 -12.71 -9.05 4.23
CA VAL A 57 -13.28 -9.68 5.42
C VAL A 57 -12.28 -10.63 6.11
N GLY A 58 -12.66 -11.08 7.29
CA GLY A 58 -11.86 -12.02 8.07
C GLY A 58 -10.63 -11.37 8.70
N PRO A 59 -9.98 -12.12 9.60
CA PRO A 59 -8.97 -11.55 10.47
C PRO A 59 -7.63 -11.34 9.78
N VAL A 60 -6.84 -10.45 10.36
CA VAL A 60 -5.46 -10.20 9.97
C VAL A 60 -4.53 -10.95 10.91
N ILE A 61 -3.58 -11.67 10.31
CA ILE A 61 -2.50 -12.35 11.02
C ILE A 61 -1.33 -11.38 11.10
N VAL A 62 -0.82 -11.13 12.30
CA VAL A 62 0.29 -10.20 12.58
C VAL A 62 1.49 -11.01 13.06
N ARG A 63 2.61 -10.95 12.33
CA ARG A 63 3.83 -11.71 12.62
C ARG A 63 5.09 -10.90 12.44
N GLY A 64 6.10 -11.16 13.25
CA GLY A 64 7.40 -10.52 13.06
C GLY A 64 8.29 -10.57 14.28
N ASN A 65 9.39 -9.85 14.21
CA ASN A 65 10.31 -9.71 15.34
C ASN A 65 10.75 -8.26 15.47
N LEU A 66 10.80 -7.80 16.72
CA LEU A 66 11.41 -6.53 17.10
C LEU A 66 12.59 -6.80 18.02
N THR A 67 13.65 -6.02 17.87
CA THR A 67 14.85 -6.07 18.70
C THR A 67 15.11 -4.71 19.32
N GLY A 68 15.82 -4.66 20.45
CA GLY A 68 16.21 -3.41 21.12
C GLY A 68 15.18 -2.88 22.12
N LEU A 69 14.09 -3.61 22.36
CA LEU A 69 13.12 -3.26 23.40
C LEU A 69 13.63 -3.66 24.80
N SER A 70 13.22 -2.96 25.84
CA SER A 70 13.47 -3.37 27.22
C SER A 70 12.72 -4.68 27.55
N PRO A 71 13.21 -5.52 28.48
CA PRO A 71 12.47 -6.69 28.92
C PRO A 71 11.14 -6.29 29.57
N GLY A 72 10.02 -6.87 29.15
CA GLY A 72 8.71 -6.46 29.64
C GLY A 72 7.59 -6.64 28.62
N GLN A 73 6.46 -6.00 28.89
CA GLN A 73 5.37 -5.84 27.94
C GLN A 73 5.37 -4.41 27.41
N HIS A 74 5.04 -4.27 26.13
CA HIS A 74 4.97 -2.99 25.44
C HIS A 74 3.66 -2.90 24.67
N GLY A 75 2.94 -1.78 24.80
CA GLY A 75 1.79 -1.48 23.97
C GLY A 75 2.19 -1.41 22.50
N MET A 76 1.43 -2.08 21.63
CA MET A 76 1.61 -2.04 20.18
C MET A 76 0.27 -1.65 19.54
N VAL A 77 0.29 -0.58 18.76
CA VAL A 77 -0.93 0.12 18.33
C VAL A 77 -0.79 0.63 16.89
N VAL A 78 -1.87 0.59 16.11
CA VAL A 78 -1.94 1.31 14.83
C VAL A 78 -2.41 2.74 15.08
N HIS A 79 -1.60 3.72 14.73
CA HIS A 79 -1.93 5.15 14.79
C HIS A 79 -2.56 5.63 13.49
N VAL A 80 -3.30 6.74 13.55
CA VAL A 80 -4.12 7.21 12.43
C VAL A 80 -3.30 7.74 11.25
N LEU A 81 -2.16 8.41 11.49
CA LEU A 81 -1.35 9.05 10.44
C LEU A 81 -0.24 8.12 9.96
N GLY A 82 -0.01 8.15 8.65
CA GLY A 82 0.98 7.38 7.93
C GLY A 82 2.32 8.06 7.78
N HIS A 83 2.80 8.80 8.78
CA HIS A 83 4.08 9.49 8.68
C HIS A 83 4.73 9.66 10.04
N THR A 84 6.03 9.90 10.01
CA THR A 84 6.88 9.94 11.19
C THR A 84 7.73 11.22 11.23
N ARG A 85 7.20 12.31 10.64
CA ARG A 85 7.89 13.61 10.40
C ARG A 85 8.60 14.19 11.63
N GLU A 86 8.04 14.04 12.82
CA GLU A 86 8.63 14.54 14.08
C GLU A 86 8.85 13.36 15.05
N GLY A 87 9.30 12.23 14.50
CA GLY A 87 9.34 10.97 15.24
C GLY A 87 7.96 10.32 15.37
N CYS A 88 7.87 9.33 16.25
CA CYS A 88 6.67 8.52 16.39
C CYS A 88 5.47 9.29 16.98
N ASP A 89 5.71 10.38 17.70
CA ASP A 89 4.65 11.21 18.27
C ASP A 89 3.82 11.93 17.19
N SER A 90 4.40 12.16 16.01
CA SER A 90 3.71 12.78 14.87
C SER A 90 2.69 11.87 14.18
N THR A 91 2.59 10.60 14.58
CA THR A 91 1.66 9.63 13.97
C THR A 91 0.20 9.84 14.39
N GLY A 92 -0.07 10.79 15.30
CA GLY A 92 -1.40 11.11 15.80
C GLY A 92 -1.91 10.08 16.81
N PRO A 93 -3.22 10.11 17.18
CA PRO A 93 -3.79 9.15 18.12
C PRO A 93 -3.96 7.75 17.51
N HIS A 94 -4.36 6.79 18.35
CA HIS A 94 -4.79 5.46 17.95
C HIS A 94 -5.84 5.55 16.83
N TYR A 95 -5.75 4.64 15.86
CA TYR A 95 -6.69 4.62 14.75
C TYR A 95 -8.10 4.23 15.23
N ASN A 96 -9.00 5.23 15.30
CA ASN A 96 -10.32 5.10 15.89
C ASN A 96 -11.43 5.68 14.98
N PRO A 97 -11.77 5.01 13.86
CA PRO A 97 -12.80 5.51 12.95
C PRO A 97 -14.22 5.48 13.55
N TYR A 98 -14.44 4.71 14.62
CA TYR A 98 -15.75 4.55 15.26
C TYR A 98 -15.95 5.43 16.50
N GLY A 99 -14.93 6.14 16.97
CA GLY A 99 -15.01 6.94 18.19
C GLY A 99 -15.23 6.12 19.46
N PHE A 100 -14.77 4.86 19.48
CA PHE A 100 -14.83 4.02 20.68
C PHE A 100 -13.78 4.47 21.71
N ARG A 101 -13.87 3.95 22.93
CA ARG A 101 -12.80 4.09 23.92
C ARG A 101 -11.71 3.07 23.63
N HIS A 102 -10.53 3.32 24.17
CA HIS A 102 -9.44 2.35 24.14
C HIS A 102 -9.85 1.05 24.86
N GLY A 103 -9.37 -0.11 24.37
CA GLY A 103 -9.74 -1.41 24.92
C GLY A 103 -8.82 -2.57 24.53
N ALA A 104 -9.06 -3.73 25.13
CA ALA A 104 -8.19 -4.91 24.96
C ALA A 104 -8.35 -5.55 23.57
N PRO A 105 -7.29 -6.18 23.01
CA PRO A 105 -7.42 -6.99 21.81
C PRO A 105 -8.47 -8.09 22.00
N GLY A 106 -9.40 -8.20 21.05
CA GLY A 106 -10.53 -9.15 21.09
C GLY A 106 -11.85 -8.57 21.60
N GLU A 107 -11.86 -7.37 22.20
CA GLU A 107 -13.10 -6.68 22.56
C GLU A 107 -13.70 -5.98 21.32
N PRO A 108 -14.98 -6.21 20.96
CA PRO A 108 -15.54 -5.65 19.73
C PRO A 108 -15.67 -4.11 19.73
N GLN A 109 -15.64 -3.49 20.91
CA GLN A 109 -15.64 -2.04 21.09
C GLN A 109 -14.29 -1.60 21.66
N ARG A 110 -13.37 -1.27 20.76
CA ARG A 110 -12.05 -0.69 21.04
C ARG A 110 -11.63 0.19 19.86
N HIS A 111 -10.56 0.96 19.95
CA HIS A 111 -10.03 1.58 18.74
C HIS A 111 -9.66 0.50 17.74
N VAL A 112 -9.88 0.71 16.44
CA VAL A 112 -9.49 -0.28 15.42
C VAL A 112 -8.00 -0.58 15.52
N GLY A 113 -7.18 0.41 15.87
CA GLY A 113 -5.75 0.25 16.05
C GLY A 113 -5.29 -0.41 17.35
N ASP A 114 -6.18 -0.67 18.32
CA ASP A 114 -5.82 -1.33 19.59
C ASP A 114 -5.58 -2.83 19.37
N ILE A 115 -4.32 -3.21 19.17
CA ILE A 115 -3.90 -4.59 18.91
C ILE A 115 -3.12 -5.22 20.08
N GLY A 116 -2.97 -4.47 21.17
CA GLY A 116 -2.58 -4.94 22.49
C GLY A 116 -1.08 -4.95 22.77
N ASN A 117 -0.65 -5.76 23.74
CA ASN A 117 0.75 -5.82 24.17
C ASN A 117 1.57 -6.87 23.42
N ILE A 118 2.84 -6.56 23.17
CA ILE A 118 3.89 -7.52 22.81
C ILE A 118 4.80 -7.77 24.02
N ARG A 119 5.45 -8.94 24.05
CA ARG A 119 6.37 -9.31 25.14
C ARG A 119 7.80 -9.43 24.65
N THR A 120 8.69 -8.74 25.35
CA THR A 120 10.14 -8.77 25.10
C THR A 120 10.83 -9.63 26.15
N GLY A 121 11.69 -10.56 25.69
CA GLY A 121 12.52 -11.38 26.58
C GLY A 121 13.76 -10.64 27.11
N PRO A 122 14.56 -11.27 28.00
CA PRO A 122 15.81 -10.69 28.52
C PRO A 122 16.87 -10.38 27.46
N ASN A 123 16.76 -10.97 26.27
CA ASN A 123 17.62 -10.73 25.13
C ASN A 123 17.21 -9.50 24.29
N GLY A 124 16.19 -8.76 24.72
CA GLY A 124 15.70 -7.57 24.01
C GLY A 124 14.96 -7.89 22.71
N VAL A 125 14.49 -9.13 22.54
CA VAL A 125 13.73 -9.56 21.35
C VAL A 125 12.28 -9.82 21.71
N ALA A 126 11.36 -9.23 20.95
CA ALA A 126 9.94 -9.52 20.99
C ALA A 126 9.52 -10.29 19.73
N SER A 127 9.05 -11.52 19.90
CA SER A 127 8.46 -12.32 18.83
C SER A 127 6.95 -12.09 18.80
N VAL A 128 6.45 -11.68 17.64
CA VAL A 128 5.05 -11.34 17.42
C VAL A 128 4.41 -12.43 16.55
N ASP A 129 3.34 -13.05 17.04
CA ASP A 129 2.49 -13.97 16.27
C ASP A 129 1.09 -14.00 16.92
N PHE A 130 0.17 -13.22 16.37
CA PHE A 130 -1.22 -13.22 16.79
C PHE A 130 -2.16 -12.90 15.63
N LEU A 131 -3.46 -12.92 15.93
CA LEU A 131 -4.52 -12.67 14.98
C LEU A 131 -5.45 -11.60 15.55
N ASP A 132 -5.76 -10.59 14.75
CA ASP A 132 -6.70 -9.53 15.10
C ASP A 132 -7.92 -9.54 14.15
N PRO A 133 -9.16 -9.63 14.69
CA PRO A 133 -10.37 -9.71 13.88
C PRO A 133 -10.97 -8.37 13.47
N VAL A 134 -10.41 -7.24 13.92
CA VAL A 134 -10.97 -5.89 13.72
C VAL A 134 -10.18 -5.08 12.69
N ILE A 135 -8.85 -5.14 12.74
CA ILE A 135 -8.03 -4.49 11.70
C ILE A 135 -8.28 -5.15 10.33
N SER A 136 -8.10 -4.38 9.26
CA SER A 136 -8.21 -4.88 7.88
C SER A 136 -7.16 -4.26 6.98
N LEU A 137 -6.74 -4.97 5.93
CA LEU A 137 -5.82 -4.47 4.90
C LEU A 137 -6.55 -3.94 3.67
N ALA A 138 -7.88 -3.87 3.68
CA ALA A 138 -8.69 -3.34 2.60
C ALA A 138 -10.03 -2.77 3.10
N GLY A 139 -10.68 -1.98 2.26
CA GLY A 139 -11.95 -1.34 2.57
C GLY A 139 -11.79 -0.06 3.39
N PRO A 140 -12.91 0.58 3.78
CA PRO A 140 -12.93 1.95 4.30
C PRO A 140 -12.25 2.13 5.65
N HIS A 141 -11.90 1.02 6.33
CA HIS A 141 -11.20 1.04 7.61
C HIS A 141 -9.83 0.35 7.55
N SER A 142 -9.25 0.29 6.36
CA SER A 142 -7.92 -0.27 6.13
C SER A 142 -6.85 0.42 6.98
N ILE A 143 -5.88 -0.37 7.45
CA ILE A 143 -4.66 0.12 8.11
C ILE A 143 -3.52 0.40 7.12
N MET A 144 -3.73 0.16 5.82
CA MET A 144 -2.74 0.39 4.78
C MET A 144 -2.40 1.88 4.65
N GLY A 145 -1.12 2.18 4.75
CA GLY A 145 -0.56 3.53 4.78
C GLY A 145 -0.67 4.22 6.13
N ARG A 146 -1.13 3.56 7.19
CA ARG A 146 -1.08 4.07 8.58
C ARG A 146 0.22 3.67 9.27
N SER A 147 0.46 4.13 10.50
CA SER A 147 1.67 3.77 11.24
C SER A 147 1.40 2.70 12.28
N LEU A 148 2.25 1.69 12.36
CA LEU A 148 2.37 0.82 13.53
C LEU A 148 3.32 1.50 14.52
N VAL A 149 2.93 1.58 15.79
CA VAL A 149 3.69 2.21 16.87
C VAL A 149 3.84 1.22 18.02
N VAL A 150 5.02 1.20 18.63
CA VAL A 150 5.33 0.47 19.86
C VAL A 150 5.68 1.49 20.93
N HIS A 151 5.11 1.32 22.12
CA HIS A 151 5.30 2.23 23.24
C HIS A 151 6.23 1.66 24.32
N ALA A 152 6.72 2.53 25.19
CA ALA A 152 7.66 2.21 26.26
C ALA A 152 7.05 1.28 27.33
N ASP A 153 5.80 1.52 27.69
CA ASP A 153 5.14 0.85 28.80
C ASP A 153 4.09 -0.17 28.36
N VAL A 154 3.61 -0.94 29.33
CA VAL A 154 2.51 -1.87 29.16
C VAL A 154 1.20 -1.11 28.95
N ASP A 155 0.46 -1.53 27.93
CA ASP A 155 -0.91 -1.10 27.71
C ASP A 155 -1.85 -1.74 28.75
N ASP A 156 -2.59 -0.91 29.49
CA ASP A 156 -3.50 -1.31 30.56
C ASP A 156 -4.92 -1.67 30.07
N TYR A 157 -5.18 -1.58 28.77
CA TYR A 157 -6.44 -1.89 28.10
C TYR A 157 -7.64 -1.06 28.56
N GLY A 158 -7.44 0.16 29.03
CA GLY A 158 -8.52 1.01 29.51
C GLY A 158 -8.91 0.73 30.96
N ARG A 159 -8.05 0.04 31.72
CA ARG A 159 -8.34 -0.47 33.08
C ARG A 159 -7.49 0.18 34.17
N GLY A 160 -6.74 1.24 33.86
CA GLY A 160 -5.92 1.99 34.80
C GLY A 160 -6.68 2.97 35.69
N GLY A 161 -7.98 3.21 35.42
CA GLY A 161 -8.84 4.03 36.28
C GLY A 161 -8.62 5.54 36.17
N ASN A 162 -8.02 6.01 35.07
CA ASN A 162 -7.83 7.42 34.74
C ASN A 162 -8.27 7.69 33.28
N ASP A 163 -8.37 8.97 32.89
CA ASP A 163 -8.83 9.34 31.55
C ASP A 163 -7.86 8.89 30.45
N GLU A 164 -6.56 8.95 30.71
CA GLU A 164 -5.52 8.55 29.76
C GLU A 164 -5.59 7.04 29.42
N SER A 165 -5.92 6.20 30.40
CA SER A 165 -6.20 4.77 30.21
C SER A 165 -7.26 4.55 29.13
N LEU A 166 -8.32 5.36 29.13
CA LEU A 166 -9.44 5.24 28.20
C LEU A 166 -9.11 5.80 26.80
N ILE A 167 -7.95 6.44 26.63
CA ILE A 167 -7.48 7.08 25.40
C ILE A 167 -6.31 6.30 24.78
N SER A 168 -5.32 5.88 25.57
CA SER A 168 -4.06 5.29 25.08
C SER A 168 -3.61 4.02 25.80
N GLY A 169 -4.38 3.59 26.81
CA GLY A 169 -3.99 2.47 27.66
C GLY A 169 -2.82 2.78 28.61
N ASN A 170 -2.49 4.06 28.85
CA ASN A 170 -1.32 4.46 29.65
C ASN A 170 0.00 3.83 29.17
N SER A 171 0.15 3.60 27.87
CA SER A 171 1.27 2.85 27.29
C SER A 171 2.60 3.63 27.27
N GLY A 172 2.62 4.87 27.72
CA GLY A 172 3.84 5.70 27.75
C GLY A 172 4.28 6.20 26.39
N ALA A 173 5.53 6.68 26.30
CA ALA A 173 6.09 7.29 25.11
C ALA A 173 6.21 6.30 23.93
N ALA A 174 6.09 6.78 22.70
CA ALA A 174 6.32 5.97 21.52
C ALA A 174 7.83 5.74 21.31
N VAL A 175 8.26 4.47 21.31
CA VAL A 175 9.70 4.09 21.21
C VAL A 175 10.11 3.65 19.82
N ALA A 176 9.15 3.16 19.02
CA ALA A 176 9.40 2.80 17.62
C ALA A 176 8.13 2.88 16.79
N CYS A 177 8.30 3.15 15.50
CA CYS A 177 7.19 3.24 14.59
C CYS A 177 7.60 2.94 13.15
N GLY A 178 6.62 2.61 12.32
CA GLY A 178 6.82 2.39 10.89
C GLY A 178 5.50 2.38 10.12
N VAL A 179 5.53 2.91 8.89
CA VAL A 179 4.37 2.92 8.00
C VAL A 179 4.05 1.49 7.56
N ILE A 180 2.78 1.10 7.68
CA ILE A 180 2.22 -0.16 7.21
C ILE A 180 1.98 -0.02 5.71
N GLY A 181 2.89 -0.53 4.89
CA GLY A 181 2.81 -0.46 3.44
C GLY A 181 2.69 -1.82 2.78
N CYS A 182 2.54 -1.82 1.46
CA CYS A 182 2.63 -3.05 0.69
C CYS A 182 4.03 -3.69 0.86
N GLN A 183 4.04 -5.01 1.07
CA GLN A 183 5.27 -5.75 1.31
C GLN A 183 6.30 -5.49 0.21
N TYR A 184 7.55 -5.19 0.58
CA TYR A 184 8.69 -5.22 -0.33
C TYR A 184 8.85 -6.66 -0.81
N SER A 185 8.44 -6.96 -2.03
CA SER A 185 8.42 -8.32 -2.52
C SER A 185 9.84 -8.86 -2.71
N VAL A 186 10.31 -9.63 -1.73
CA VAL A 186 11.24 -10.76 -1.96
C VAL A 186 10.38 -12.02 -2.05
N PHE A 187 9.48 -12.12 -3.03
CA PHE A 187 8.71 -13.36 -3.23
C PHE A 187 8.81 -13.89 -4.65
N ARG A 188 9.13 -15.19 -4.72
CA ARG A 188 9.14 -16.01 -5.93
C ARG A 188 7.82 -15.84 -6.66
N ARG A 189 7.91 -15.72 -7.99
CA ARG A 189 6.79 -15.88 -8.93
C ARG A 189 5.98 -17.13 -8.56
N SER A 190 4.90 -16.97 -7.80
CA SER A 190 3.72 -17.81 -7.97
C SER A 190 2.84 -17.08 -8.98
N GLN A 191 3.23 -17.16 -10.26
CA GLN A 191 2.34 -16.83 -11.34
C GLN A 191 1.24 -17.89 -11.33
N VAL A 192 0.09 -17.60 -10.73
CA VAL A 192 -1.14 -18.27 -11.12
C VAL A 192 -1.71 -17.45 -12.27
N PRO A 193 -1.56 -17.87 -13.53
CA PRO A 193 -2.17 -17.17 -14.65
C PRO A 193 -3.69 -17.20 -14.49
N VAL A 194 -4.32 -16.03 -14.58
CA VAL A 194 -5.76 -15.93 -14.69
C VAL A 194 -6.13 -16.41 -16.09
N LYS A 195 -6.73 -17.59 -16.18
CA LYS A 195 -7.18 -18.18 -17.45
C LYS A 195 -8.67 -17.87 -17.60
N CYS A 196 -9.01 -16.97 -18.51
CA CYS A 196 -10.40 -16.85 -18.96
C CYS A 196 -10.69 -18.06 -19.84
N ILE A 197 -11.49 -19.01 -19.34
CA ILE A 197 -11.92 -20.18 -20.12
C ILE A 197 -13.34 -19.89 -20.59
N GLN A 198 -13.52 -19.77 -21.91
CA GLN A 198 -14.82 -19.95 -22.52
C GLN A 198 -14.98 -21.44 -22.84
N GLU A 199 -15.79 -22.17 -22.08
CA GLU A 199 -16.18 -23.52 -22.49
C GLU A 199 -17.23 -23.42 -23.60
N VAL A 200 -16.86 -23.84 -24.80
CA VAL A 200 -17.80 -24.06 -25.92
C VAL A 200 -18.06 -25.57 -25.99
N PRO A 201 -19.27 -26.06 -25.71
CA PRO A 201 -19.57 -27.48 -25.85
C PRO A 201 -19.35 -27.92 -27.30
N GLY A 202 -18.34 -28.76 -27.54
CA GLY A 202 -18.04 -29.36 -28.84
C GLY A 202 -16.93 -28.70 -29.68
N ALA A 203 -16.22 -27.68 -29.18
CA ALA A 203 -15.08 -27.10 -29.91
C ALA A 203 -13.74 -27.61 -29.37
N SER A 204 -12.90 -28.14 -30.26
CA SER A 204 -11.56 -28.67 -29.95
C SER A 204 -10.44 -27.60 -29.91
N THR A 205 -10.77 -26.31 -30.00
CA THR A 205 -9.79 -25.21 -29.91
C THR A 205 -10.31 -24.00 -29.13
N VAL A 206 -9.45 -23.45 -28.27
CA VAL A 206 -9.68 -22.26 -27.44
C VAL A 206 -9.39 -21.01 -28.28
N SER A 207 -10.35 -20.10 -28.43
CA SER A 207 -10.16 -18.81 -29.12
C SER A 207 -10.03 -17.67 -28.10
N GLN A 208 -9.01 -16.83 -28.27
CA GLN A 208 -8.78 -15.63 -27.48
C GLN A 208 -9.47 -14.44 -28.15
N VAL A 209 -10.53 -13.91 -27.55
CA VAL A 209 -11.12 -12.63 -27.94
C VAL A 209 -11.24 -11.75 -26.69
N PRO A 210 -10.73 -10.50 -26.70
CA PRO A 210 -10.92 -9.57 -25.59
C PRO A 210 -12.38 -9.10 -25.53
N VAL A 211 -12.97 -9.07 -24.34
CA VAL A 211 -14.34 -8.59 -24.10
C VAL A 211 -14.28 -7.29 -23.33
N GLN A 212 -14.87 -6.22 -23.86
CA GLN A 212 -15.08 -4.96 -23.16
C GLN A 212 -16.38 -5.03 -22.35
N CYS A 213 -16.31 -4.73 -21.05
CA CYS A 213 -17.48 -4.57 -20.20
C CYS A 213 -17.98 -3.12 -20.31
N ILE A 214 -19.19 -2.92 -20.82
CA ILE A 214 -19.85 -1.60 -20.86
C ILE A 214 -20.95 -1.59 -19.78
N GLN A 215 -20.98 -0.54 -18.96
CA GLN A 215 -22.01 -0.30 -17.96
C GLN A 215 -23.24 0.35 -18.62
N GLU A 216 -24.43 -0.24 -18.48
CA GLU A 216 -25.68 0.45 -18.84
C GLU A 216 -26.06 1.46 -17.74
N VAL A 217 -26.28 2.71 -18.13
CA VAL A 217 -26.78 3.79 -17.26
C VAL A 217 -28.32 3.76 -17.31
N PRO A 218 -29.05 3.72 -16.18
CA PRO A 218 -30.51 3.72 -16.21
C PRO A 218 -31.05 5.05 -16.79
N GLY A 219 -31.72 4.98 -17.95
CA GLY A 219 -32.37 6.12 -18.60
C GLY A 219 -31.92 6.42 -20.04
N ALA A 220 -30.84 5.81 -20.51
CA ALA A 220 -30.43 5.91 -21.91
C ALA A 220 -31.18 4.85 -22.76
N SER A 221 -32.20 5.26 -23.49
CA SER A 221 -32.85 4.43 -24.50
C SER A 221 -31.99 4.39 -25.77
N THR A 222 -30.92 3.62 -25.77
CA THR A 222 -30.19 3.26 -26.99
C THR A 222 -30.69 1.90 -27.46
N VAL A 223 -31.42 1.89 -28.58
CA VAL A 223 -31.89 0.68 -29.25
C VAL A 223 -30.69 0.01 -29.92
N TYR A 224 -30.06 -0.94 -29.23
CA TYR A 224 -29.12 -1.87 -29.87
C TYR A 224 -29.84 -3.15 -30.29
N SER A 225 -29.86 -3.40 -31.59
CA SER A 225 -30.36 -4.63 -32.19
C SER A 225 -29.39 -5.79 -31.95
N GLY A 226 -29.80 -6.75 -31.11
CA GLY A 226 -29.48 -8.17 -31.36
C GLY A 226 -28.24 -8.79 -30.70
N GLY A 227 -27.85 -8.40 -29.49
CA GLY A 227 -26.86 -9.12 -28.66
C GLY A 227 -27.47 -9.81 -27.42
N PRO A 228 -26.87 -10.91 -26.90
CA PRO A 228 -27.37 -11.61 -25.71
C PRO A 228 -27.31 -10.73 -24.45
N ARG A 229 -28.40 -10.73 -23.67
CA ARG A 229 -28.54 -9.99 -22.40
C ARG A 229 -28.27 -10.91 -21.19
N CYS A 230 -27.53 -10.41 -20.21
CA CYS A 230 -27.38 -11.03 -18.90
C CYS A 230 -28.49 -10.56 -17.95
N LEU A 231 -29.20 -11.48 -17.30
CA LEU A 231 -30.15 -11.22 -16.20
C LEU A 231 -29.62 -11.93 -14.95
N TYR A 232 -29.52 -11.24 -13.82
CA TYR A 232 -28.88 -11.75 -12.60
C TYR A 232 -29.85 -11.82 -11.41
N SER A 233 -29.85 -12.94 -10.70
CA SER A 233 -30.48 -13.13 -9.38
C SER A 233 -29.39 -13.22 -8.30
N ARG A 234 -29.36 -12.24 -7.38
CA ARG A 234 -28.53 -12.15 -6.15
C ARG A 234 -27.02 -12.42 -6.30
N GLY A 235 -26.36 -11.41 -6.88
CA GLY A 235 -25.03 -10.83 -6.56
C GLY A 235 -23.72 -11.57 -6.90
N PRO A 236 -22.98 -11.14 -7.94
CA PRO A 236 -21.52 -11.28 -7.98
C PRO A 236 -20.87 -10.05 -7.33
N LEU A 237 -19.78 -10.22 -6.57
CA LEU A 237 -18.97 -9.09 -6.11
C LEU A 237 -18.49 -8.31 -7.34
N CYS A 238 -18.87 -7.03 -7.44
CA CYS A 238 -18.43 -6.08 -8.47
C CYS A 238 -16.89 -6.00 -8.50
N PRO A 239 -16.28 -5.56 -9.62
CA PRO A 239 -14.89 -5.11 -9.62
C PRO A 239 -14.68 -4.19 -8.42
N GLN A 240 -13.77 -4.56 -7.53
CA GLN A 240 -13.50 -3.73 -6.36
C GLN A 240 -12.66 -2.55 -6.85
N GLU A 241 -13.26 -1.37 -6.80
CA GLU A 241 -12.48 -0.14 -6.92
C GLU A 241 -11.72 0.05 -5.61
N ARG A 242 -10.39 0.09 -5.70
CA ARG A 242 -9.53 0.49 -4.59
C ARG A 242 -9.15 1.95 -4.79
N ARG A 243 -9.20 2.72 -3.71
CA ARG A 243 -8.86 4.14 -3.71
C ARG A 243 -7.78 4.39 -2.66
N ALA A 244 -6.83 5.25 -3.01
CA ALA A 244 -5.82 5.73 -2.09
C ALA A 244 -5.68 7.25 -2.22
N GLN A 245 -5.17 7.89 -1.17
CA GLN A 245 -4.95 9.33 -1.12
C GLN A 245 -3.57 9.63 -0.53
N VAL A 246 -2.97 10.72 -0.99
CA VAL A 246 -1.78 11.33 -0.40
C VAL A 246 -2.02 12.81 -0.21
N PHE A 247 -1.57 13.33 0.93
CA PHE A 247 -1.43 14.75 1.18
C PHE A 247 0.06 15.11 1.13
N LEU A 248 0.40 16.06 0.26
CA LEU A 248 1.76 16.49 0.00
C LEU A 248 2.06 17.76 0.80
N SER A 249 3.20 17.78 1.47
CA SER A 249 3.80 18.97 2.07
C SER A 249 5.31 18.73 2.23
N ASP A 250 6.07 19.78 2.49
CA ASP A 250 7.46 19.62 2.94
C ASP A 250 7.49 19.37 4.45
N PRO A 251 7.97 18.20 4.93
CA PRO A 251 8.10 17.95 6.37
C PRO A 251 9.01 18.94 7.09
N GLN A 252 9.97 19.55 6.38
CA GLN A 252 10.91 20.50 6.97
C GLN A 252 10.40 21.94 6.94
N GLY A 253 9.24 22.19 6.34
CA GLY A 253 8.64 23.53 6.24
C GLY A 253 9.44 24.54 5.42
N MET A 254 10.39 24.08 4.59
CA MET A 254 11.26 24.91 3.76
C MET A 254 10.63 25.25 2.41
N SER A 255 9.65 24.46 1.98
CA SER A 255 8.90 24.66 0.74
C SER A 255 7.42 24.93 1.00
N PRO A 256 6.80 25.90 0.30
CA PRO A 256 5.38 26.21 0.43
C PRO A 256 4.48 25.21 -0.31
N VAL A 257 5.06 24.22 -0.99
CA VAL A 257 4.33 23.30 -1.87
C VAL A 257 3.45 22.38 -1.05
N VAL A 258 2.16 22.40 -1.37
CA VAL A 258 1.15 21.54 -0.76
C VAL A 258 0.23 20.96 -1.82
N GLY A 259 -0.37 19.79 -1.54
CA GLY A 259 -1.30 19.20 -2.49
C GLY A 259 -2.04 17.98 -1.97
N SER A 260 -3.01 17.53 -2.76
CA SER A 260 -3.71 16.27 -2.54
C SER A 260 -3.80 15.51 -3.86
N VAL A 261 -3.46 14.23 -3.83
CA VAL A 261 -3.55 13.34 -4.98
C VAL A 261 -4.30 12.07 -4.58
N ILE A 262 -5.18 11.62 -5.45
CA ILE A 262 -6.01 10.43 -5.32
C ILE A 262 -5.59 9.43 -6.40
N PHE A 263 -5.45 8.19 -5.99
CA PHE A 263 -5.22 7.05 -6.86
C PHE A 263 -6.47 6.18 -6.86
N THR A 264 -6.97 5.80 -8.02
CA THR A 264 -8.09 4.86 -8.16
C THR A 264 -7.71 3.74 -9.11
N GLN A 265 -7.96 2.50 -8.70
CA GLN A 265 -7.74 1.32 -9.52
C GLN A 265 -8.94 0.40 -9.41
N THR A 266 -9.57 0.09 -10.54
CA THR A 266 -10.51 -1.02 -10.66
C THR A 266 -9.72 -2.29 -10.95
N ASP A 267 -10.05 -3.42 -10.32
CA ASP A 267 -9.34 -4.71 -10.40
C ASP A 267 -8.62 -5.00 -11.73
N GLY A 268 -7.28 -4.98 -11.69
CA GLY A 268 -6.41 -5.29 -12.84
C GLY A 268 -6.34 -4.21 -13.94
N GLY A 269 -7.07 -3.11 -13.76
CA GLY A 269 -7.06 -1.94 -14.63
C GLY A 269 -5.89 -0.99 -14.34
N LEU A 270 -5.83 0.06 -15.16
CA LEU A 270 -4.88 1.16 -14.99
C LEU A 270 -5.14 1.90 -13.67
N VAL A 271 -4.09 2.41 -13.06
CA VAL A 271 -4.23 3.35 -11.96
C VAL A 271 -4.49 4.73 -12.55
N THR A 272 -5.62 5.33 -12.18
CA THR A 272 -5.89 6.75 -12.46
C THR A 272 -5.37 7.59 -11.30
N VAL A 273 -4.64 8.65 -11.63
CA VAL A 273 -4.04 9.59 -10.67
C VAL A 273 -4.62 10.96 -10.92
N ALA A 274 -5.31 11.52 -9.93
CA ALA A 274 -5.98 12.80 -10.04
C ALA A 274 -5.74 13.66 -8.79
N GLY A 275 -5.52 14.97 -8.96
CA GLY A 275 -5.22 15.82 -7.82
C GLY A 275 -4.89 17.26 -8.16
N THR A 276 -4.51 18.02 -7.14
CA THR A 276 -4.07 19.41 -7.27
C THR A 276 -2.89 19.67 -6.35
N ILE A 277 -1.86 20.32 -6.87
CA ILE A 277 -0.67 20.74 -6.14
C ILE A 277 -0.49 22.24 -6.36
N GLN A 278 -0.18 22.97 -5.30
CA GLN A 278 -0.08 24.43 -5.28
C GLN A 278 1.26 24.87 -4.69
N GLY A 279 1.65 26.12 -4.94
CA GLY A 279 2.90 26.70 -4.45
C GLY A 279 4.12 26.35 -5.31
N LEU A 280 3.89 25.80 -6.51
CA LEU A 280 4.94 25.48 -7.48
C LEU A 280 5.39 26.73 -8.24
N ARG A 281 6.60 26.66 -8.82
CA ARG A 281 7.02 27.62 -9.84
C ARG A 281 6.29 27.29 -11.15
N PRO A 282 5.95 28.26 -12.02
CA PRO A 282 5.39 27.94 -13.32
C PRO A 282 6.33 27.05 -14.13
N GLY A 283 5.80 26.00 -14.76
CA GLY A 283 6.57 25.05 -15.56
C GLY A 283 6.40 23.60 -15.12
N ARG A 284 7.30 22.74 -15.62
CA ARG A 284 7.26 21.29 -15.38
C ARG A 284 8.05 20.90 -14.13
N HIS A 285 7.52 19.92 -13.41
CA HIS A 285 8.08 19.39 -12.18
C HIS A 285 8.04 17.86 -12.21
N GLY A 286 9.15 17.21 -11.87
CA GLY A 286 9.19 15.75 -11.69
C GLY A 286 8.23 15.28 -10.60
N PHE A 287 7.53 14.17 -10.86
CA PHE A 287 6.48 13.64 -10.01
C PHE A 287 6.59 12.11 -9.93
N HIS A 288 6.94 11.59 -8.76
CA HIS A 288 7.34 10.18 -8.62
C HIS A 288 6.73 9.51 -7.40
N VAL A 289 6.54 8.20 -7.50
CA VAL A 289 6.38 7.34 -6.32
C VAL A 289 7.75 6.82 -5.91
N HIS A 290 8.12 7.05 -4.67
CA HIS A 290 9.40 6.64 -4.10
C HIS A 290 9.29 5.28 -3.40
N GLU A 291 10.43 4.65 -3.18
CA GLU A 291 10.47 3.29 -2.65
C GLU A 291 9.99 3.18 -1.20
N LYS A 292 10.16 4.21 -0.37
CA LYS A 292 9.73 4.21 1.04
C LYS A 292 8.60 5.20 1.30
N GLY A 293 7.81 4.93 2.33
CA GLY A 293 6.92 5.90 2.97
C GLY A 293 7.57 6.62 4.17
N ASP A 294 8.88 6.49 4.33
CA ASP A 294 9.62 7.20 5.38
C ASP A 294 9.84 8.65 4.95
N ILE A 295 9.35 9.59 5.75
CA ILE A 295 9.52 11.04 5.55
C ILE A 295 9.94 11.73 6.85
N THR A 296 10.56 10.98 7.78
CA THR A 296 11.03 11.45 9.10
C THR A 296 11.98 12.65 8.98
N GLY A 297 13.12 12.48 8.34
CA GLY A 297 14.14 13.51 8.08
C GLY A 297 13.85 14.38 6.87
N GLY A 298 12.60 14.38 6.38
CA GLY A 298 12.19 15.08 5.17
C GLY A 298 12.05 14.17 3.95
N CYS A 299 11.80 14.78 2.80
CA CYS A 299 11.48 14.01 1.59
C CYS A 299 12.62 13.16 1.05
N ALA A 300 13.87 13.39 1.49
CA ALA A 300 15.03 12.57 1.11
C ALA A 300 14.89 11.10 1.59
N ASP A 301 14.27 10.89 2.75
CA ASP A 301 14.18 9.58 3.40
C ASP A 301 13.24 8.61 2.68
N ALA A 302 12.41 9.14 1.77
CA ALA A 302 11.59 8.34 0.85
C ALA A 302 12.45 7.44 -0.06
N GLY A 303 13.76 7.67 -0.14
CA GLY A 303 14.70 6.84 -0.92
C GLY A 303 14.65 7.15 -2.41
N GLY A 304 15.04 6.21 -3.26
CA GLY A 304 14.96 6.32 -4.72
C GLY A 304 13.54 6.13 -5.27
N HIS A 305 13.39 6.18 -6.59
CA HIS A 305 12.11 5.88 -7.24
C HIS A 305 11.74 4.42 -7.02
N PHE A 306 10.44 4.15 -6.84
CA PHE A 306 9.97 2.80 -6.59
C PHE A 306 10.24 1.89 -7.79
N ASN A 307 11.13 0.92 -7.61
CA ASN A 307 11.38 -0.13 -8.60
C ASN A 307 11.38 -1.53 -7.95
N PRO A 308 10.24 -2.24 -7.96
CA PRO A 308 10.16 -3.59 -7.38
C PRO A 308 10.99 -4.63 -8.15
N GLU A 309 11.47 -4.33 -9.36
CA GLU A 309 12.23 -5.26 -10.20
C GLU A 309 13.73 -5.31 -9.85
N LYS A 310 14.25 -4.30 -9.15
CA LYS A 310 15.65 -4.24 -8.66
C LYS A 310 16.02 -5.40 -7.70
N VAL A 311 15.04 -6.12 -7.16
CA VAL A 311 15.25 -7.20 -6.17
C VAL A 311 15.76 -8.51 -6.81
N LEU A 312 15.81 -8.62 -8.14
CA LEU A 312 16.29 -9.84 -8.83
C LEU A 312 17.79 -9.84 -9.15
N GLY A 313 18.55 -8.86 -8.64
CA GLY A 313 20.00 -8.77 -8.78
C GLY A 313 20.73 -8.79 -7.43
N TRP A 314 21.22 -9.97 -7.02
CA TRP A 314 22.29 -10.24 -6.05
C TRP A 314 21.97 -10.53 -4.56
N ASN A 315 22.45 -11.71 -4.13
CA ASN A 315 22.93 -12.13 -2.79
C ASN A 315 22.03 -11.94 -1.55
N VAL A 316 21.00 -12.77 -1.42
CA VAL A 316 20.50 -13.14 -0.08
C VAL A 316 21.39 -14.27 0.47
N VAL A 317 22.26 -13.96 1.42
CA VAL A 317 23.05 -14.95 2.17
C VAL A 317 22.11 -15.68 3.14
N TYR A 318 21.50 -16.77 2.71
CA TYR A 318 20.82 -17.68 3.64
C TYR A 318 21.86 -18.55 4.35
N TRP A 319 21.91 -18.47 5.68
CA TRP A 319 22.55 -19.49 6.52
C TRP A 319 21.72 -20.78 6.44
N SER A 320 21.95 -21.60 5.41
CA SER A 320 21.39 -22.95 5.32
C SER A 320 22.47 -23.94 4.93
N LEU A 321 22.66 -24.96 5.76
CA LEU A 321 23.72 -25.98 5.70
C LEU A 321 23.55 -27.01 4.57
N ARG A 322 23.12 -26.64 3.36
CA ARG A 322 23.07 -27.58 2.22
C ARG A 322 23.57 -26.95 0.92
N PRO A 323 24.49 -27.60 0.19
CA PRO A 323 25.00 -27.08 -1.07
C PRO A 323 23.93 -27.22 -2.16
N ILE A 324 23.44 -26.09 -2.67
CA ILE A 324 22.56 -26.04 -3.84
C ILE A 324 23.44 -25.93 -5.09
N THR A 325 23.31 -26.88 -6.01
CA THR A 325 23.94 -26.87 -7.33
C THR A 325 23.40 -25.71 -8.18
N LYS A 326 24.33 -25.02 -8.87
CA LYS A 326 24.12 -23.83 -9.72
C LYS A 326 22.73 -23.76 -10.39
N ALA A 327 21.87 -22.88 -9.90
CA ALA A 327 20.76 -22.35 -10.67
C ALA A 327 21.32 -21.35 -11.70
N THR A 328 20.91 -21.48 -12.95
CA THR A 328 21.23 -20.54 -14.04
C THR A 328 20.64 -19.16 -13.73
N SER A 329 21.51 -18.16 -13.59
CA SER A 329 21.18 -16.76 -13.37
C SER A 329 20.57 -16.16 -14.63
N SER A 330 19.24 -16.03 -14.68
CA SER A 330 18.62 -14.97 -15.49
C SER A 330 18.69 -13.69 -14.65
N GLY A 331 19.66 -12.83 -14.94
CA GLY A 331 19.86 -11.57 -14.23
C GLY A 331 18.58 -10.73 -14.27
N GLY A 332 18.12 -10.26 -13.12
CA GLY A 332 17.06 -9.26 -13.05
C GLY A 332 17.43 -8.04 -13.90
N ARG A 333 16.49 -7.54 -14.70
CA ARG A 333 16.67 -6.26 -15.38
C ARG A 333 16.64 -5.17 -14.32
N VAL A 334 17.73 -4.41 -14.22
CA VAL A 334 17.73 -3.14 -13.49
C VAL A 334 17.22 -2.12 -14.49
N ASN A 335 15.95 -1.73 -14.37
CA ASN A 335 15.42 -0.70 -15.23
C ASN A 335 16.06 0.64 -14.89
N ASN A 336 16.34 1.43 -15.92
CA ASN A 336 16.73 2.82 -15.76
C ASN A 336 15.51 3.68 -15.43
N HIS A 337 15.75 4.92 -15.04
CA HIS A 337 14.75 5.96 -15.07
C HIS A 337 14.23 6.17 -16.50
N GLY A 338 12.92 6.39 -16.67
CA GLY A 338 12.32 6.58 -17.98
C GLY A 338 10.99 7.33 -17.97
N ALA A 339 10.44 7.62 -19.14
CA ALA A 339 9.12 8.24 -19.25
C ALA A 339 7.99 7.27 -18.85
N PRO A 340 6.79 7.75 -18.47
CA PRO A 340 5.70 6.87 -17.99
C PRO A 340 5.22 5.79 -18.97
N PHE A 341 5.45 6.00 -20.27
CA PHE A 341 5.11 5.05 -21.34
C PHE A 341 6.31 4.27 -21.87
N ASP A 342 7.52 4.52 -21.36
CA ASP A 342 8.71 3.77 -21.74
C ASP A 342 8.64 2.35 -21.12
N GLY A 343 9.07 1.36 -21.88
CA GLY A 343 9.12 -0.03 -21.40
C GLY A 343 10.30 -0.34 -20.47
N ASP A 344 11.29 0.54 -20.43
CA ASP A 344 12.40 0.56 -19.47
C ASP A 344 12.24 1.81 -18.59
N ARG A 345 11.65 1.62 -17.41
CA ARG A 345 11.43 2.66 -16.39
C ARG A 345 11.33 2.03 -15.00
N HIS A 346 11.48 2.82 -13.94
CA HIS A 346 11.01 2.40 -12.63
C HIS A 346 9.48 2.43 -12.59
N ALA A 347 8.89 1.58 -11.73
CA ALA A 347 7.43 1.59 -11.54
C ALA A 347 6.93 2.95 -11.07
N GLY A 348 7.68 3.63 -10.21
CA GLY A 348 7.34 4.94 -9.66
C GLY A 348 7.59 6.14 -10.58
N ASP A 349 8.11 5.95 -11.80
CA ASP A 349 8.37 7.05 -12.73
C ASP A 349 7.06 7.51 -13.39
N LEU A 350 6.39 8.52 -12.80
CA LEU A 350 5.14 9.09 -13.32
C LEU A 350 5.37 10.34 -14.20
N GLY A 351 6.63 10.76 -14.36
CA GLY A 351 7.04 11.81 -15.28
C GLY A 351 6.85 13.21 -14.72
N ASN A 352 6.40 14.13 -15.57
CA ASN A 352 6.24 15.54 -15.20
C ASN A 352 4.78 15.92 -14.98
N ILE A 353 4.54 16.77 -13.98
CA ILE A 353 3.32 17.58 -13.84
C ILE A 353 3.64 19.02 -14.28
N GLU A 354 2.62 19.77 -14.70
CA GLU A 354 2.80 21.15 -15.16
C GLU A 354 2.01 22.11 -14.29
N ALA A 355 2.71 23.10 -13.72
CA ALA A 355 2.12 24.19 -12.94
C ALA A 355 1.91 25.41 -13.83
N GLY A 356 0.70 25.98 -13.75
CA GLY A 356 0.34 27.21 -14.44
C GLY A 356 1.02 28.46 -13.87
N PRO A 357 0.74 29.64 -14.44
CA PRO A 357 1.26 30.93 -13.94
C PRO A 357 0.86 31.27 -12.50
N ASP A 358 -0.21 30.64 -12.00
CA ASP A 358 -0.71 30.73 -10.63
C ASP A 358 0.02 29.78 -9.65
N GLY A 359 0.97 28.98 -10.15
CA GLY A 359 1.70 27.99 -9.36
C GLY A 359 0.88 26.76 -8.99
N VAL A 360 -0.20 26.49 -9.74
CA VAL A 360 -1.10 25.35 -9.52
C VAL A 360 -0.93 24.31 -10.63
N ALA A 361 -0.70 23.05 -10.26
CA ALA A 361 -0.71 21.90 -11.16
C ALA A 361 -1.97 21.06 -10.93
N HIS A 362 -2.75 20.86 -11.99
CA HIS A 362 -3.88 19.94 -12.00
C HIS A 362 -3.44 18.60 -12.60
N ILE A 363 -3.50 17.54 -11.79
CA ILE A 363 -3.05 16.21 -12.20
C ILE A 363 -4.25 15.42 -12.70
N HIS A 364 -4.12 14.84 -13.89
CA HIS A 364 -5.03 13.81 -14.39
C HIS A 364 -4.26 12.90 -15.37
N LEU A 365 -3.69 11.81 -14.84
CA LEU A 365 -2.90 10.84 -15.62
C LEU A 365 -3.32 9.41 -15.32
N THR A 366 -2.89 8.48 -16.17
CA THR A 366 -3.08 7.04 -15.96
C THR A 366 -1.74 6.32 -16.08
N ASP A 367 -1.52 5.34 -15.22
CA ASP A 367 -0.31 4.52 -15.22
C ASP A 367 -0.66 3.03 -15.29
N HIS A 368 0.15 2.27 -16.03
CA HIS A 368 -0.06 0.85 -16.30
C HIS A 368 0.90 -0.08 -15.55
N VAL A 369 1.86 0.48 -14.79
CA VAL A 369 2.87 -0.26 -14.03
C VAL A 369 2.58 -0.21 -12.54
N ILE A 370 2.32 0.97 -11.96
CA ILE A 370 1.90 1.05 -10.56
C ILE A 370 0.57 0.33 -10.35
N SER A 371 0.35 -0.13 -9.11
CA SER A 371 -0.87 -0.81 -8.70
C SER A 371 -1.21 -0.42 -7.26
N LEU A 372 -2.44 -0.66 -6.83
CA LEU A 372 -2.85 -0.59 -5.41
C LEU A 372 -2.87 -1.97 -4.74
N THR A 373 -2.44 -3.01 -5.46
CA THR A 373 -2.28 -4.39 -4.96
C THR A 373 -1.09 -5.09 -5.62
N GLY A 374 -0.61 -6.19 -5.03
CA GLY A 374 0.42 -7.04 -5.65
C GLY A 374 1.83 -6.41 -5.67
N PRO A 375 2.73 -6.92 -6.53
CA PRO A 375 4.17 -6.58 -6.49
C PRO A 375 4.50 -5.10 -6.82
N HIS A 376 3.67 -4.44 -7.64
CA HIS A 376 3.82 -3.02 -7.97
C HIS A 376 2.97 -2.11 -7.07
N CYS A 377 2.55 -2.63 -5.91
CA CYS A 377 1.72 -1.87 -5.01
C CYS A 377 2.44 -0.65 -4.41
N ILE A 378 1.76 0.50 -4.44
CA ILE A 378 2.28 1.80 -3.96
C ILE A 378 1.73 2.24 -2.60
N LEU A 379 0.82 1.49 -1.98
CA LEU A 379 0.29 1.83 -0.65
C LEU A 379 1.38 1.80 0.41
N GLY A 380 1.41 2.82 1.26
CA GLY A 380 2.45 3.06 2.26
C GLY A 380 3.79 3.54 1.70
N ARG A 381 3.86 3.89 0.41
CA ARG A 381 5.01 4.56 -0.20
C ARG A 381 4.77 6.06 -0.27
N ALA A 382 5.83 6.84 -0.45
CA ALA A 382 5.71 8.29 -0.61
C ALA A 382 5.54 8.68 -2.08
N VAL A 383 4.70 9.67 -2.34
CA VAL A 383 4.78 10.51 -3.54
C VAL A 383 5.74 11.65 -3.26
N VAL A 384 6.56 12.03 -4.23
CA VAL A 384 7.48 13.17 -4.17
C VAL A 384 7.28 14.07 -5.38
N VAL A 385 7.26 15.38 -5.14
CA VAL A 385 7.27 16.43 -6.16
C VAL A 385 8.64 17.07 -6.15
N HIS A 386 9.24 17.23 -7.32
CA HIS A 386 10.59 17.78 -7.47
C HIS A 386 10.61 19.24 -7.93
N SER A 387 11.76 19.89 -7.78
CA SER A 387 11.91 21.33 -8.03
C SER A 387 11.98 21.71 -9.48
N ASP A 388 12.46 20.81 -10.32
CA ASP A 388 12.76 21.05 -11.71
C ASP A 388 12.12 19.96 -12.60
N GLU A 389 12.20 20.18 -13.91
CA GLU A 389 11.69 19.26 -14.90
C GLU A 389 12.49 17.96 -14.89
N ASP A 390 11.77 16.84 -14.91
CA ASP A 390 12.36 15.53 -15.12
C ASP A 390 12.73 15.32 -16.61
N ASP A 391 14.00 15.00 -16.86
CA ASP A 391 14.60 14.76 -18.18
C ASP A 391 14.28 13.38 -18.78
N LEU A 392 13.54 12.55 -18.06
CA LEU A 392 13.05 11.22 -18.42
C LEU A 392 14.18 10.24 -18.75
N GLY A 393 15.34 10.40 -18.13
CA GLY A 393 16.54 9.62 -18.38
C GLY A 393 17.33 10.05 -19.62
N LYS A 394 16.99 11.20 -20.23
CA LYS A 394 17.47 11.60 -21.56
C LYS A 394 18.35 12.87 -21.54
N GLY A 395 18.59 13.47 -20.37
CA GLY A 395 19.33 14.73 -20.25
C GLY A 395 20.86 14.60 -20.31
N GLY A 396 21.42 13.40 -20.15
CA GLY A 396 22.87 13.17 -20.21
C GLY A 396 23.63 13.55 -18.93
N PHE A 397 22.92 13.81 -17.83
CA PHE A 397 23.50 14.01 -16.50
C PHE A 397 23.79 12.66 -15.83
N SER A 398 24.68 12.66 -14.83
CA SER A 398 25.06 11.43 -14.11
C SER A 398 23.90 10.78 -13.35
N ASP A 399 22.87 11.56 -13.01
CA ASP A 399 21.68 11.16 -12.27
C ASP A 399 20.40 11.11 -13.13
N SER A 400 20.50 11.36 -14.46
CA SER A 400 19.37 11.22 -15.39
C SER A 400 18.77 9.82 -15.32
N LEU A 401 19.62 8.78 -15.37
CA LEU A 401 19.18 7.37 -15.38
C LEU A 401 18.70 6.86 -14.00
N THR A 402 18.85 7.64 -12.93
CA THR A 402 18.43 7.24 -11.58
C THR A 402 17.24 8.04 -11.07
N THR A 403 17.16 9.33 -11.40
CA THR A 403 16.21 10.29 -10.82
C THR A 403 15.65 11.29 -11.81
N GLY A 404 15.99 11.15 -13.11
CA GLY A 404 15.54 12.07 -14.16
C GLY A 404 16.11 13.49 -14.04
N HIS A 405 17.13 13.71 -13.22
CA HIS A 405 17.72 15.04 -12.97
C HIS A 405 16.67 16.11 -12.55
N ALA A 406 15.60 15.71 -11.86
CA ALA A 406 14.48 16.58 -11.51
C ALA A 406 14.78 17.59 -10.36
N GLY A 407 16.00 17.61 -9.84
CA GLY A 407 16.42 18.51 -8.77
C GLY A 407 15.93 18.12 -7.37
N SER A 408 15.83 19.12 -6.49
CA SER A 408 15.47 18.97 -5.07
C SER A 408 14.02 18.50 -4.88
N ARG A 409 13.70 17.95 -3.70
CA ARG A 409 12.36 17.44 -3.37
C ARG A 409 11.57 18.54 -2.66
N LEU A 410 10.51 19.04 -3.27
CA LEU A 410 9.71 20.16 -2.79
C LEU A 410 8.60 19.76 -1.81
N ALA A 411 8.01 18.59 -1.98
CA ALA A 411 6.95 18.08 -1.11
C ALA A 411 6.85 16.58 -1.23
N CYS A 412 6.38 15.93 -0.16
CA CYS A 412 6.15 14.50 -0.13
C CYS A 412 5.01 14.13 0.82
N GLY A 413 4.51 12.91 0.63
CA GLY A 413 3.44 12.38 1.47
C GLY A 413 3.24 10.90 1.23
N VAL A 414 2.78 10.19 2.25
CA VAL A 414 2.53 8.75 2.19
C VAL A 414 1.16 8.47 1.57
N ILE A 415 1.12 7.46 0.70
CA ILE A 415 -0.10 7.00 0.04
C ILE A 415 -0.87 6.09 1.01
N VAL A 416 -2.04 6.55 1.44
CA VAL A 416 -2.92 5.88 2.40
C VAL A 416 -4.16 5.33 1.70
N ASP A 417 -4.54 4.11 2.02
CA ASP A 417 -5.76 3.47 1.51
C ASP A 417 -7.01 4.17 2.09
N GLN A 418 -8.07 4.32 1.28
CA GLN A 418 -9.28 5.09 1.61
C GLN A 418 -10.50 4.22 1.89
#